data_AF-A0A8J6QXG1-F1
#
_entry.id   AF-A0A8J6QXG1-F1
#
_cell.length_a   1.000
_cell.length_b   1.000
_cell.length_c   1.000
_cell.angle_alpha   90.00
_cell.angle_beta   90.00
_cell.angle_gamma   90.00
#
_symmetry.space_group_name_H-M   'P 1'
#
loop_
_entity.id
_entity.type
_entity.pdbx_description
1 polymer ?
#
loop_
_entity_poly.entity_id
_entity_poly.type
_entity_poly.pdbx_seq_one_letter_code
_entity_poly.pdbx_strand_id
1 'polypeptide(L)'
;MLNRKPPPPVPSDSIFPDSIRASPLPIGVCYTPTAVVDYMVENTVGRLLAVKTPQQLLGKLRILDLACGEGIFLLRAYAYLLAWYRDRYITAYIQGEALIAELPLQQASDGTWNLAIAERWRILGEHIYGVDIDAQAVEQARRCLLKIAGPPSPPNLGGTRVLIDLENNLKCGNAIIGEELGDRSPASFPINSNQAFNWQEEFPEVMQAGGFDVVIGNPPYVGSEWMTEHLPQWRHYCTQHYQAAAGNWDLFCVFIEQAIALCKPHGLTSLIVPNKLGSARYAAQARQILTVQNQLLTIRDYSRVAIFPVAVYPIVYTACKRLPELTSQVQYERMEVAANSAIAGSTQQWLDYQRYFMPAGKPWRLGSSLHQTELCDRLQSQFPPLSTVAEVLGAATVGEAYAMQSLIADEACPQATDLKLINSGTIDRYCDLWGQKCLRYLGHAYRYPIIPATQHSHLPSKRQRQARQPKIIVASMTQVLECVVDVAGDFVAGKSTVIILTSLNLHYLLALLNSKLISFYYRNLYGGDCLKGGYLRIGPQQLRSLPICLAHDSLFTQPNQHLVLLAQHLLSLQQQLVTAEAAEYRHNLQEGIYTLERQIDQFVYDLYGLTAEEQRLIS
;
A
#
# COMPACT_ATOMS: atom_id res chain seq x y z
N MET A 1 -2.28 22.46 -22.00
CA MET A 1 -0.83 22.18 -21.89
C MET A 1 -0.09 23.50 -21.93
N LEU A 2 0.65 23.83 -20.87
CA LEU A 2 1.47 25.05 -20.79
C LEU A 2 2.92 24.60 -20.73
N ASN A 3 3.67 24.81 -21.81
CA ASN A 3 5.13 24.76 -21.80
C ASN A 3 5.62 25.83 -20.81
N ARG A 4 5.93 25.41 -19.58
CA ARG A 4 6.48 26.27 -18.52
C ARG A 4 7.85 25.75 -18.15
N LYS A 5 8.80 26.67 -17.94
CA LYS A 5 10.10 26.34 -17.34
C LYS A 5 9.85 25.54 -16.05
N PRO A 6 10.57 24.44 -15.82
CA PRO A 6 10.46 23.70 -14.58
C PRO A 6 10.82 24.63 -13.41
N PRO A 7 10.22 24.42 -12.22
CA PRO A 7 10.67 25.13 -11.02
C PRO A 7 12.17 24.89 -10.77
N PRO A 8 12.84 25.78 -10.02
CA PRO A 8 14.23 25.59 -9.67
C PRO A 8 14.42 24.25 -8.93
N PRO A 9 15.52 23.52 -9.18
CA PRO A 9 15.79 22.25 -8.54
C PRO A 9 15.95 22.42 -7.01
N VAL A 10 15.58 21.39 -6.26
CA VAL A 10 15.69 21.41 -4.79
C VAL A 10 17.17 21.52 -4.38
N PRO A 11 17.53 22.34 -3.37
CA PRO A 11 18.91 22.52 -2.95
C PRO A 11 19.62 21.22 -2.54
N SER A 12 20.95 21.21 -2.64
CA SER A 12 21.80 20.05 -2.31
C SER A 12 21.73 19.66 -0.82
N ASP A 13 21.97 18.38 -0.55
CA ASP A 13 21.93 17.81 0.82
C ASP A 13 22.99 18.38 1.78
N SER A 14 23.94 19.19 1.28
CA SER A 14 24.97 19.86 2.08
C SER A 14 24.43 20.93 3.04
N ILE A 15 23.15 21.29 2.95
CA ILE A 15 22.50 22.31 3.79
C ILE A 15 21.93 21.69 5.09
N PHE A 16 21.80 20.36 5.17
CA PHE A 16 21.17 19.69 6.32
C PHE A 16 22.21 19.16 7.32
N PRO A 17 21.91 19.18 8.63
CA PRO A 17 22.80 18.62 9.66
C PRO A 17 22.96 17.09 9.52
N ASP A 18 24.16 16.57 9.83
CA ASP A 18 24.47 15.14 9.79
C ASP A 18 23.63 14.29 10.75
N SER A 19 23.09 14.88 11.83
CA SER A 19 22.30 14.20 12.86
C SER A 19 20.99 13.59 12.35
N ILE A 20 20.47 14.05 11.21
CA ILE A 20 19.24 13.55 10.58
C ILE A 20 19.45 12.17 9.94
N ARG A 21 20.69 11.68 9.84
CA ARG A 21 21.04 10.47 9.09
C ARG A 21 21.15 9.18 9.92
N ALA A 22 21.07 9.23 11.26
CA ALA A 22 21.51 8.08 12.08
C ALA A 22 20.93 7.94 13.50
N SER A 23 19.61 8.02 13.69
CA SER A 23 18.95 7.62 14.96
C SER A 23 18.17 6.30 14.80
N PRO A 24 18.19 5.39 15.79
CA PRO A 24 17.30 4.23 15.78
C PRO A 24 15.85 4.69 15.97
N LEU A 25 15.01 4.44 14.97
CA LEU A 25 13.63 4.92 14.93
C LEU A 25 12.68 4.02 15.74
N PRO A 26 11.64 4.58 16.39
CA PRO A 26 10.55 3.81 16.97
C PRO A 26 9.85 2.90 15.94
N ILE A 27 9.15 1.88 16.43
CA ILE A 27 8.45 0.91 15.58
C ILE A 27 7.42 1.63 14.68
N GLY A 28 7.53 1.44 13.37
CA GLY A 28 6.62 2.03 12.37
C GLY A 28 7.06 3.38 11.79
N VAL A 29 8.17 3.95 12.29
CA VAL A 29 8.77 5.20 11.78
C VAL A 29 9.95 4.84 10.85
N CYS A 30 9.99 5.42 9.65
CA CYS A 30 11.04 5.18 8.66
C CYS A 30 11.66 6.49 8.17
N TYR A 31 12.98 6.54 8.10
CA TYR A 31 13.68 7.67 7.48
C TYR A 31 13.29 7.75 6.00
N THR A 32 12.84 8.94 5.56
CA THR A 32 12.34 9.14 4.20
C THR A 32 13.47 9.63 3.29
N PRO A 33 13.77 8.91 2.17
CA PRO A 33 14.82 9.35 1.24
C PRO A 33 14.54 10.73 0.65
N THR A 34 15.57 11.58 0.60
CA THR A 34 15.46 12.98 0.13
C THR A 34 14.90 13.08 -1.28
N ALA A 35 15.28 12.19 -2.20
CA ALA A 35 14.76 12.17 -3.57
C ALA A 35 13.22 11.97 -3.64
N VAL A 36 12.63 11.24 -2.69
CA VAL A 36 11.17 11.05 -2.62
C VAL A 36 10.51 12.30 -2.05
N VAL A 37 11.10 12.88 -1.00
CA VAL A 37 10.62 14.14 -0.38
C VAL A 37 10.64 15.28 -1.41
N ASP A 38 11.72 15.40 -2.17
CA ASP A 38 11.88 16.43 -3.20
C ASP A 38 10.82 16.35 -4.28
N TYR A 39 10.56 15.14 -4.77
CA TYR A 39 9.48 14.90 -5.71
C TYR A 39 8.13 15.34 -5.14
N MET A 40 7.85 15.04 -3.86
CA MET A 40 6.60 15.42 -3.21
C MET A 40 6.48 16.93 -3.04
N VAL A 41 7.55 17.61 -2.62
CA VAL A 41 7.60 19.07 -2.48
C VAL A 41 7.39 19.74 -3.84
N GLU A 42 8.07 19.28 -4.88
CA GLU A 42 7.91 19.81 -6.25
C GLU A 42 6.47 19.60 -6.76
N ASN A 43 5.88 18.43 -6.52
CA ASN A 43 4.53 18.09 -6.97
C ASN A 43 3.41 18.69 -6.10
N THR A 44 3.73 19.37 -5.01
CA THR A 44 2.77 20.06 -4.16
C THR A 44 3.07 21.56 -4.11
N VAL A 45 4.04 21.95 -3.29
CA VAL A 45 4.51 23.33 -3.10
C VAL A 45 4.92 23.94 -4.44
N GLY A 46 5.70 23.21 -5.26
CA GLY A 46 6.14 23.68 -6.58
C GLY A 46 4.97 23.98 -7.53
N ARG A 47 3.92 23.14 -7.54
CA ARG A 47 2.72 23.37 -8.36
C ARG A 47 1.99 24.65 -7.99
N LEU A 48 1.84 24.94 -6.69
CA LEU A 48 1.17 26.16 -6.22
C LEU A 48 1.98 27.42 -6.51
N LEU A 49 3.32 27.31 -6.50
CA LEU A 49 4.23 28.43 -6.72
C LEU A 49 4.47 28.79 -8.19
N ALA A 50 4.15 27.89 -9.13
CA ALA A 50 4.54 28.01 -10.55
C ALA A 50 4.17 29.36 -11.21
N VAL A 51 3.08 30.01 -10.77
CA VAL A 51 2.59 31.28 -11.33
C VAL A 51 2.53 32.43 -10.33
N LYS A 52 3.06 32.24 -9.12
CA LYS A 52 2.95 33.23 -8.04
C LYS A 52 4.15 34.17 -8.02
N THR A 53 3.98 35.37 -7.48
CA THR A 53 5.10 36.25 -7.09
C THR A 53 5.32 36.23 -5.57
N PRO A 54 6.51 36.60 -5.07
CA PRO A 54 6.76 36.72 -3.63
C PRO A 54 5.67 37.49 -2.86
N GLN A 55 5.22 38.62 -3.42
CA GLN A 55 4.19 39.48 -2.82
C GLN A 55 2.81 38.80 -2.76
N GLN A 56 2.50 37.93 -3.72
CA GLN A 56 1.24 37.18 -3.75
C GLN A 56 1.18 36.07 -2.71
N LEU A 57 2.32 35.68 -2.11
CA LEU A 57 2.42 34.56 -1.17
C LEU A 57 2.49 34.97 0.30
N LEU A 58 2.78 36.25 0.59
CA LEU A 58 2.88 36.79 1.96
C LEU A 58 1.67 36.34 2.81
N GLY A 59 1.95 35.57 3.87
CA GLY A 59 0.98 35.02 4.83
C GLY A 59 -0.06 34.04 4.27
N LYS A 60 0.06 33.61 3.01
CA LYS A 60 -1.03 32.93 2.28
C LYS A 60 -0.80 31.44 2.01
N LEU A 61 0.45 31.00 1.93
CA LEU A 61 0.80 29.61 1.66
C LEU A 61 1.26 28.93 2.96
N ARG A 62 0.50 27.97 3.47
CA ARG A 62 0.82 27.23 4.70
C ARG A 62 0.99 25.75 4.40
N ILE A 63 2.15 25.20 4.77
CA ILE A 63 2.57 23.83 4.51
C ILE A 63 2.63 23.09 5.85
N LEU A 64 1.87 22.02 5.97
CA LEU A 64 1.84 21.15 7.14
C LEU A 64 2.49 19.80 6.84
N ASP A 65 3.28 19.30 7.80
CA ASP A 65 3.46 17.87 8.01
C ASP A 65 2.81 17.43 9.33
N LEU A 66 1.80 16.55 9.22
CA LEU A 66 0.99 16.10 10.36
C LEU A 66 1.58 14.90 11.13
N ALA A 67 2.74 14.41 10.72
CA ALA A 67 3.54 13.43 11.46
C ALA A 67 5.03 13.70 11.14
N CYS A 68 5.50 14.89 11.56
CA CYS A 68 6.70 15.46 10.99
C CYS A 68 8.00 14.76 11.40
N GLY A 69 8.00 13.98 12.47
CA GLY A 69 9.19 13.41 13.08
C GLY A 69 10.26 14.49 13.28
N GLU A 70 11.50 14.18 12.88
CA GLU A 70 12.62 15.12 12.89
C GLU A 70 12.55 16.21 11.78
N GLY A 71 11.46 16.26 11.01
CA GLY A 71 11.10 17.40 10.16
C GLY A 71 11.64 17.37 8.74
N ILE A 72 12.01 16.20 8.17
CA ILE A 72 12.62 16.13 6.83
C ILE A 72 11.78 16.81 5.74
N PHE A 73 10.45 16.63 5.74
CA PHE A 73 9.57 17.30 4.78
C PHE A 73 9.55 18.82 4.98
N LEU A 74 9.48 19.27 6.23
CA LEU A 74 9.51 20.70 6.58
C LEU A 74 10.82 21.36 6.15
N LEU A 75 11.94 20.68 6.42
CA LEU A 75 13.28 21.12 6.06
C LEU A 75 13.45 21.25 4.54
N ARG A 76 13.00 20.26 3.77
CA ARG A 76 13.07 20.28 2.29
C ARG A 76 12.11 21.30 1.69
N ALA A 77 10.89 21.43 2.22
CA ALA A 77 9.93 22.46 1.80
C ALA A 77 10.47 23.87 2.08
N TYR A 78 11.08 24.09 3.24
CA TYR A 78 11.70 25.36 3.59
C TYR A 78 12.88 25.70 2.67
N ALA A 79 13.80 24.75 2.46
CA ALA A 79 14.92 24.94 1.53
C ALA A 79 14.45 25.27 0.11
N TYR A 80 13.38 24.60 -0.35
CA TYR A 80 12.75 24.88 -1.64
C TYR A 80 12.18 26.29 -1.71
N LEU A 81 11.47 26.75 -0.67
CA LEU A 81 10.96 28.12 -0.60
C LEU A 81 12.09 29.16 -0.61
N LEU A 82 13.16 28.94 0.16
CA LEU A 82 14.30 29.85 0.18
C LEU A 82 14.92 30.01 -1.21
N ALA A 83 15.13 28.90 -1.92
CA ALA A 83 15.64 28.94 -3.29
C ALA A 83 14.67 29.67 -4.23
N TRP A 84 13.37 29.35 -4.15
CA TRP A 84 12.35 29.98 -4.96
C TRP A 84 12.25 31.50 -4.75
N TYR A 85 12.22 31.97 -3.50
CA TYR A 85 12.16 33.39 -3.16
C TYR A 85 13.41 34.12 -3.68
N ARG A 86 14.60 33.56 -3.41
CA ARG A 86 15.88 34.10 -3.89
C ARG A 86 15.86 34.28 -5.41
N ASP A 87 15.50 33.24 -6.14
CA ASP A 87 15.55 33.22 -7.60
C ASP A 87 14.53 34.20 -8.21
N ARG A 88 13.36 34.36 -7.58
CA ARG A 88 12.36 35.36 -7.99
C ARG A 88 12.80 36.78 -7.72
N TYR A 89 13.43 37.07 -6.58
CA TYR A 89 13.99 38.40 -6.31
C TYR A 89 15.12 38.75 -7.29
N ILE A 90 16.03 37.81 -7.55
CA ILE A 90 17.10 38.00 -8.54
C ILE A 90 16.52 38.25 -9.94
N THR A 91 15.49 37.49 -10.33
CA THR A 91 14.82 37.67 -11.63
C THR A 91 14.20 39.06 -11.75
N ALA A 92 13.45 39.51 -10.73
CA ALA A 92 12.84 40.84 -10.69
C ALA A 92 13.90 41.95 -10.80
N TYR A 93 15.05 41.79 -10.13
CA TYR A 93 16.17 42.72 -10.25
C TYR A 93 16.75 42.76 -11.68
N ILE A 94 17.06 41.59 -12.26
CA ILE A 94 17.63 41.49 -13.61
C ILE A 94 16.68 42.09 -14.66
N GLN A 95 15.37 41.97 -14.46
CA GLN A 95 14.35 42.50 -15.35
C GLN A 95 14.06 44.00 -15.12
N GLY A 96 14.67 44.62 -14.11
CA GLY A 96 14.45 46.03 -13.77
C GLY A 96 13.09 46.30 -13.12
N GLU A 97 12.42 45.27 -12.60
CA GLU A 97 11.11 45.38 -11.94
C GLU A 97 11.23 45.90 -10.50
N ALA A 98 12.41 45.77 -9.88
CA ALA A 98 12.72 46.27 -8.54
C ALA A 98 14.19 46.66 -8.44
N LEU A 99 14.51 47.63 -7.58
CA LEU A 99 15.90 47.95 -7.26
C LEU A 99 16.46 46.93 -6.28
N ILE A 100 17.74 46.56 -6.42
CA ILE A 100 18.37 45.57 -5.52
C ILE A 100 18.30 45.98 -4.04
N ALA A 101 18.32 47.29 -3.77
CA ALA A 101 18.24 47.86 -2.42
C ALA A 101 16.85 47.68 -1.77
N GLU A 102 15.82 47.38 -2.55
CA GLU A 102 14.45 47.14 -2.08
C GLU A 102 14.18 45.65 -1.85
N LEU A 103 15.09 44.78 -2.32
CA LEU A 103 14.95 43.34 -2.22
C LEU A 103 15.63 42.81 -0.96
N PRO A 104 15.06 41.79 -0.30
CA PRO A 104 15.65 41.18 0.89
C PRO A 104 16.80 40.23 0.52
N LEU A 105 17.78 40.74 -0.23
CA LEU A 105 18.96 40.03 -0.70
C LEU A 105 20.22 40.61 -0.06
N GLN A 106 21.21 39.75 0.16
CA GLN A 106 22.54 40.10 0.64
C GLN A 106 23.57 39.37 -0.22
N GLN A 107 24.66 40.05 -0.57
CA GLN A 107 25.74 39.45 -1.34
C GLN A 107 26.74 38.77 -0.41
N ALA A 108 27.09 37.52 -0.70
CA ALA A 108 28.17 36.81 -0.01
C ALA A 108 29.55 37.23 -0.55
N SER A 109 30.60 36.85 0.18
CA SER A 109 31.99 37.16 -0.17
C SER A 109 32.44 36.59 -1.51
N ASP A 110 31.79 35.55 -1.99
CA ASP A 110 32.02 34.92 -3.30
C ASP A 110 31.22 35.56 -4.44
N GLY A 111 30.51 36.65 -4.16
CA GLY A 111 29.67 37.37 -5.12
C GLY A 111 28.26 36.80 -5.30
N THR A 112 27.92 35.68 -4.64
CA THR A 112 26.58 35.07 -4.75
C THR A 112 25.53 35.85 -3.97
N TRP A 113 24.33 35.97 -4.54
CA TRP A 113 23.19 36.59 -3.86
C TRP A 113 22.46 35.57 -2.99
N ASN A 114 22.21 35.92 -1.74
CA ASN A 114 21.51 35.11 -0.75
C ASN A 114 20.36 35.89 -0.14
N LEU A 115 19.34 35.21 0.39
CA LEU A 115 18.29 35.89 1.16
C LEU A 115 18.88 36.48 2.45
N ALA A 116 18.45 37.69 2.79
CA ALA A 116 18.71 38.32 4.08
C ALA A 116 18.13 37.47 5.21
N ILE A 117 18.78 37.48 6.38
CA ILE A 117 18.39 36.63 7.52
C ILE A 117 16.94 36.90 7.94
N ALA A 118 16.52 38.17 8.03
CA ALA A 118 15.14 38.53 8.38
C ALA A 118 14.09 37.89 7.45
N GLU A 119 14.38 37.81 6.16
CA GLU A 119 13.48 37.20 5.18
C GLU A 119 13.43 35.68 5.29
N ARG A 120 14.55 35.03 5.63
CA ARG A 120 14.56 33.59 5.94
C ARG A 120 13.64 33.28 7.12
N TRP A 121 13.77 34.04 8.19
CA TRP A 121 12.91 33.93 9.38
C TRP A 121 11.43 34.16 9.06
N ARG A 122 11.12 35.16 8.23
CA ARG A 122 9.75 35.43 7.77
C ARG A 122 9.19 34.24 6.99
N ILE A 123 9.93 33.73 6.00
CA ILE A 123 9.53 32.57 5.19
C ILE A 123 9.29 31.34 6.08
N LEU A 124 10.15 31.12 7.07
CA LEU A 124 10.01 30.01 8.01
C LEU A 124 8.74 30.13 8.85
N GLY A 125 8.52 31.28 9.50
CA GLY A 125 7.37 31.49 10.39
C GLY A 125 6.03 31.56 9.67
N GLU A 126 5.99 32.02 8.42
CA GLU A 126 4.73 32.13 7.67
C GLU A 126 4.29 30.85 6.96
N HIS A 127 5.23 29.98 6.57
CA HIS A 127 4.95 28.90 5.63
C HIS A 127 5.07 27.50 6.20
N ILE A 128 5.85 27.28 7.25
CA ILE A 128 6.22 25.93 7.72
C ILE A 128 5.51 25.59 9.02
N TYR A 129 4.77 24.48 9.02
CA TYR A 129 4.02 23.99 10.18
C TYR A 129 4.21 22.48 10.34
N GLY A 130 4.29 22.01 11.58
CA GLY A 130 4.54 20.61 11.89
C GLY A 130 3.83 20.14 13.15
N VAL A 131 3.35 18.90 13.14
CA VAL A 131 2.86 18.20 14.33
C VAL A 131 3.51 16.83 14.40
N ASP A 132 4.00 16.46 15.57
CA ASP A 132 4.39 15.08 15.87
C ASP A 132 4.03 14.72 17.32
N ILE A 133 3.82 13.43 17.59
CA ILE A 133 3.52 12.95 18.93
C ILE A 133 4.78 12.87 19.81
N ASP A 134 5.96 12.80 19.20
CA ASP A 134 7.24 12.77 19.90
C ASP A 134 7.82 14.19 20.08
N ALA A 135 7.78 14.67 21.32
CA ALA A 135 8.33 15.97 21.70
C ALA A 135 9.82 16.13 21.35
N GLN A 136 10.62 15.06 21.41
CA GLN A 136 12.04 15.12 21.06
C GLN A 136 12.23 15.32 19.56
N ALA A 137 11.42 14.66 18.74
CA ALA A 137 11.44 14.79 17.29
C ALA A 137 11.04 16.22 16.86
N VAL A 138 9.99 16.79 17.47
CA VAL A 138 9.56 18.18 17.25
C VAL A 138 10.68 19.17 17.60
N GLU A 139 11.34 18.99 18.74
CA GLU A 139 12.44 19.86 19.16
C GLU A 139 13.66 19.74 18.24
N GLN A 140 13.96 18.54 17.75
CA GLN A 140 15.02 18.31 16.77
C GLN A 140 14.71 19.00 15.43
N ALA A 141 13.47 18.86 14.92
CA ALA A 141 13.01 19.54 13.72
C ALA A 141 13.14 21.07 13.86
N ARG A 142 12.70 21.61 15.00
CA ARG A 142 12.80 23.04 15.35
C ARG A 142 14.25 23.53 15.27
N ARG A 143 15.18 22.85 15.93
CA ARG A 143 16.62 23.20 15.92
C ARG A 143 17.21 23.18 14.51
N CYS A 144 16.87 22.18 13.70
CA CYS A 144 17.34 22.07 12.32
C CYS A 144 16.83 23.22 11.46
N LEU A 145 15.55 23.57 11.56
CA LEU A 145 14.95 24.68 10.80
C LEU A 145 15.58 26.03 11.19
N LEU A 146 15.75 26.28 12.49
CA LEU A 146 16.40 27.49 13.01
C LEU A 146 17.86 27.61 12.54
N LYS A 147 18.60 26.49 12.50
CA LYS A 147 19.97 26.47 11.98
C LYS A 147 20.05 26.89 10.50
N ILE A 148 19.06 26.50 9.68
CA ILE A 148 18.98 26.92 8.27
C ILE A 148 18.57 28.40 8.14
N ALA A 149 17.65 28.88 8.98
CA ALA A 149 17.24 30.29 9.01
C ALA A 149 18.40 31.24 9.37
N GLY A 150 19.33 30.78 10.20
CA GLY A 150 20.46 31.55 10.67
C GLY A 150 20.18 32.23 12.02
N PRO A 151 21.12 33.03 12.53
CA PRO A 151 20.99 33.62 13.86
C PRO A 151 19.72 34.49 13.93
N PRO A 152 19.05 34.56 15.09
CA PRO A 152 17.85 35.38 15.24
C PRO A 152 18.16 36.83 14.87
N SER A 153 17.37 37.37 13.93
CA SER A 153 17.30 38.81 13.68
C SER A 153 16.18 39.38 14.56
N PRO A 154 16.48 40.01 15.71
CA PRO A 154 15.43 40.63 16.50
C PRO A 154 14.82 41.79 15.71
N PRO A 155 13.48 41.93 15.64
CA PRO A 155 12.89 43.20 15.22
C PRO A 155 13.26 44.27 16.26
N ASN A 156 13.78 45.41 15.81
CA ASN A 156 13.96 46.59 16.66
C ASN A 156 12.57 47.24 16.90
N LEU A 157 11.78 46.65 17.79
CA LEU A 157 10.58 47.27 18.36
C LEU A 157 10.89 47.64 19.81
N GLY A 158 11.30 48.90 20.03
CA GLY A 158 11.37 49.49 21.38
C GLY A 158 12.37 48.85 22.35
N GLY A 159 13.51 48.33 21.88
CA GLY A 159 14.60 47.85 22.76
C GLY A 159 14.36 46.51 23.45
N THR A 160 13.28 45.80 23.13
CA THR A 160 13.01 44.45 23.67
C THR A 160 13.30 43.41 22.60
N ARG A 161 14.28 42.52 22.84
CA ARG A 161 14.53 41.37 21.95
C ARG A 161 13.38 40.38 22.09
N VAL A 162 12.40 40.43 21.18
CA VAL A 162 11.40 39.36 21.04
C VAL A 162 12.09 38.19 20.33
N LEU A 163 12.26 37.07 21.04
CA LEU A 163 12.64 35.81 20.41
C LEU A 163 11.45 35.36 19.55
N ILE A 164 11.65 35.26 18.25
CA ILE A 164 10.74 34.51 17.40
C ILE A 164 11.01 33.04 17.74
N ASP A 165 10.05 32.38 18.39
CA ASP A 165 10.11 30.94 18.63
C ASP A 165 9.10 30.22 17.71
N LEU A 166 9.48 29.05 17.20
CA LEU A 166 8.65 28.22 16.33
C LEU A 166 7.64 27.38 17.13
N GLU A 167 7.43 27.67 18.41
CA GLU A 167 6.40 27.03 19.24
C GLU A 167 5.00 27.15 18.63
N ASN A 168 4.71 28.21 17.88
CA ASN A 168 3.43 28.39 17.19
C ASN A 168 3.33 27.68 15.84
N ASN A 169 4.45 27.16 15.32
CA ASN A 169 4.53 26.50 14.03
C ASN A 169 4.70 24.98 14.17
N LEU A 170 5.53 24.55 15.12
CA LEU A 170 5.86 23.16 15.39
C LEU A 170 5.34 22.78 16.77
N LYS A 171 4.36 21.86 16.80
CA LYS A 171 3.61 21.46 17.99
C LYS A 171 3.79 19.98 18.30
N CYS A 172 3.74 19.64 19.58
CA CYS A 172 3.75 18.25 20.05
C CYS A 172 2.30 17.79 20.34
N GLY A 173 1.85 16.71 19.71
CA GLY A 173 0.52 16.13 19.96
C GLY A 173 0.11 15.06 18.97
N ASN A 174 -0.99 14.36 19.26
CA ASN A 174 -1.52 13.33 18.37
C ASN A 174 -2.42 13.94 17.28
N ALA A 175 -1.91 14.02 16.05
CA ALA A 175 -2.62 14.58 14.90
C ALA A 175 -4.00 13.94 14.59
N ILE A 176 -4.28 12.75 15.12
CA ILE A 176 -5.51 11.98 14.86
C ILE A 176 -6.49 12.01 16.04
N ILE A 177 -6.02 12.08 17.29
CA ILE A 177 -6.88 11.95 18.48
C ILE A 177 -7.19 13.34 19.05
N GLY A 178 -8.48 13.69 19.14
CA GLY A 178 -8.96 14.94 19.73
C GLY A 178 -9.37 14.82 21.21
N GLU A 179 -9.69 15.95 21.82
CA GLU A 179 -9.97 16.08 23.27
C GLU A 179 -11.37 15.59 23.69
N GLU A 180 -12.29 15.35 22.74
CA GLU A 180 -13.70 15.02 22.99
C GLU A 180 -13.95 13.65 23.67
N LEU A 181 -12.90 12.89 23.96
CA LEU A 181 -12.97 11.59 24.64
C LEU A 181 -13.30 11.66 26.15
N GLY A 182 -13.41 12.87 26.71
CA GLY A 182 -13.55 13.09 28.15
C GLY A 182 -14.87 12.66 28.80
N ASP A 183 -16.01 12.67 28.09
CA ASP A 183 -17.33 12.61 28.76
C ASP A 183 -18.30 11.51 28.28
N ARG A 184 -17.95 10.68 27.27
CA ARG A 184 -18.88 9.67 26.70
C ARG A 184 -18.35 8.24 26.63
N SER A 185 -17.37 7.89 27.46
CA SER A 185 -17.00 6.48 27.71
C SER A 185 -17.26 6.11 29.17
N PRO A 186 -17.64 4.85 29.47
CA PRO A 186 -17.65 4.35 30.85
C PRO A 186 -16.31 4.68 31.53
N ALA A 187 -16.36 5.04 32.81
CA ALA A 187 -15.31 5.60 33.65
C ALA A 187 -14.02 4.75 33.83
N SER A 188 -13.51 4.08 32.79
CA SER A 188 -12.39 3.15 32.88
C SER A 188 -11.26 3.35 31.86
N PHE A 189 -11.28 4.37 31.00
CA PHE A 189 -10.21 4.51 29.99
C PHE A 189 -9.83 5.96 29.66
N PRO A 190 -8.95 6.61 30.45
CA PRO A 190 -8.41 7.90 30.09
C PRO A 190 -7.36 7.74 28.99
N ILE A 191 -7.63 8.25 27.79
CA ILE A 191 -6.54 8.73 26.94
C ILE A 191 -5.97 9.94 27.69
N ASN A 192 -4.70 9.90 28.08
CA ASN A 192 -4.09 11.01 28.82
C ASN A 192 -4.35 12.31 28.06
N SER A 193 -4.95 13.30 28.72
CA SER A 193 -5.28 14.61 28.15
C SER A 193 -4.08 15.27 27.47
N ASN A 194 -2.86 14.99 27.95
CA ASN A 194 -1.60 15.48 27.38
C ASN A 194 -1.23 14.89 26.00
N GLN A 195 -2.07 14.07 25.38
CA GLN A 195 -1.81 13.47 24.06
C GLN A 195 -2.86 13.82 23.00
N ALA A 196 -4.00 14.40 23.37
CA ALA A 196 -4.99 14.86 22.40
C ALA A 196 -4.50 16.15 21.71
N PHE A 197 -4.92 16.37 20.47
CA PHE A 197 -4.55 17.57 19.71
C PHE A 197 -5.78 18.25 19.14
N ASN A 198 -6.04 19.48 19.60
CA ASN A 198 -7.14 20.30 19.15
C ASN A 198 -6.66 21.28 18.07
N TRP A 199 -6.96 20.98 16.81
CA TRP A 199 -6.49 21.76 15.67
C TRP A 199 -6.97 23.22 15.69
N GLN A 200 -8.19 23.47 16.21
CA GLN A 200 -8.78 24.79 16.30
C GLN A 200 -8.11 25.66 17.37
N GLU A 201 -7.67 25.06 18.48
CA GLU A 201 -6.99 25.77 19.56
C GLU A 201 -5.50 25.94 19.30
N GLU A 202 -4.85 24.94 18.69
CA GLU A 202 -3.41 24.95 18.46
C GLU A 202 -3.00 25.76 17.21
N PHE A 203 -3.86 25.81 16.19
CA PHE A 203 -3.64 26.59 14.96
C PHE A 203 -4.85 27.45 14.57
N PRO A 204 -5.31 28.36 15.43
CA PRO A 204 -6.57 29.09 15.26
C PRO A 204 -6.60 29.91 13.96
N GLU A 205 -5.53 30.64 13.66
CA GLU A 205 -5.43 31.45 12.43
C GLU A 205 -5.42 30.61 11.15
N VAL A 206 -4.93 29.38 11.24
CA VAL A 206 -4.90 28.45 10.11
C VAL A 206 -6.29 27.87 9.87
N MET A 207 -6.94 27.40 10.94
CA MET A 207 -8.28 26.82 10.85
C MET A 207 -9.32 27.86 10.46
N GLN A 208 -9.24 29.10 10.97
CA GLN A 208 -10.10 30.20 10.55
C GLN A 208 -9.93 30.55 9.07
N ALA A 209 -8.73 30.39 8.51
CA ALA A 209 -8.46 30.57 7.08
C ALA A 209 -8.84 29.35 6.22
N GLY A 210 -9.53 28.36 6.80
CA GLY A 210 -10.01 27.15 6.11
C GLY A 210 -9.02 25.99 6.06
N GLY A 211 -7.89 26.07 6.76
CA GLY A 211 -6.87 25.00 6.84
C GLY A 211 -5.53 25.36 6.18
N PHE A 212 -4.79 24.33 5.77
CA PHE A 212 -3.47 24.43 5.13
C PHE A 212 -3.56 24.35 3.60
N ASP A 213 -2.68 25.06 2.90
CA ASP A 213 -2.64 25.01 1.43
C ASP A 213 -1.98 23.72 0.92
N VAL A 214 -1.05 23.17 1.71
CA VAL A 214 -0.37 21.90 1.45
C VAL A 214 -0.31 21.07 2.73
N VAL A 215 -0.65 19.79 2.62
CA VAL A 215 -0.39 18.80 3.68
C VAL A 215 0.45 17.65 3.10
N ILE A 216 1.69 17.50 3.57
CA ILE A 216 2.64 16.49 3.10
C ILE A 216 3.20 15.65 4.23
N GLY A 217 3.65 14.43 3.97
CA GLY A 217 4.36 13.67 5.00
C GLY A 217 4.45 12.17 4.74
N ASN A 218 5.00 11.46 5.72
CA ASN A 218 5.07 10.01 5.75
C ASN A 218 4.39 9.49 7.03
N PRO A 219 3.08 9.19 7.00
CA PRO A 219 2.35 8.73 8.17
C PRO A 219 2.89 7.39 8.70
N PRO A 220 2.69 7.07 9.99
CA PRO A 220 3.16 5.83 10.59
C PRO A 220 2.45 4.59 10.03
N TYR A 221 3.20 3.52 9.74
CA TYR A 221 2.66 2.29 9.13
C TYR A 221 2.27 1.27 10.19
N VAL A 222 1.15 1.53 10.87
CA VAL A 222 0.63 0.67 11.93
C VAL A 222 -0.56 -0.16 11.43
N GLY A 223 -0.44 -1.49 11.55
CA GLY A 223 -1.45 -2.43 11.08
C GLY A 223 -2.61 -2.64 12.06
N SER A 224 -3.76 -3.06 11.53
CA SER A 224 -4.97 -3.33 12.32
C SER A 224 -4.75 -4.27 13.53
N GLU A 225 -3.97 -5.34 13.36
CA GLU A 225 -3.73 -6.35 14.41
C GLU A 225 -2.98 -5.73 15.60
N TRP A 226 -1.86 -5.05 15.32
CA TRP A 226 -1.04 -4.40 16.34
C TRP A 226 -1.83 -3.33 17.11
N MET A 227 -2.60 -2.48 16.41
CA MET A 227 -3.45 -1.48 17.07
C MET A 227 -4.55 -2.11 17.92
N THR A 228 -5.09 -3.27 17.54
CA THR A 228 -6.14 -3.94 18.33
C THR A 228 -5.59 -4.46 19.65
N GLU A 229 -4.35 -4.94 19.63
CA GLU A 229 -3.67 -5.47 20.81
C GLU A 229 -3.13 -4.36 21.72
N HIS A 230 -2.51 -3.32 21.14
CA HIS A 230 -1.76 -2.32 21.90
C HIS A 230 -2.49 -0.98 22.08
N LEU A 231 -3.40 -0.62 21.16
CA LEU A 231 -4.09 0.69 21.13
C LEU A 231 -5.61 0.57 20.90
N PRO A 232 -6.34 -0.26 21.68
CA PRO A 232 -7.77 -0.50 21.45
C PRO A 232 -8.63 0.77 21.56
N GLN A 233 -8.25 1.71 22.43
CA GLN A 233 -8.95 2.97 22.62
C GLN A 233 -8.85 3.88 21.39
N TRP A 234 -7.67 3.98 20.78
CA TRP A 234 -7.48 4.77 19.56
C TRP A 234 -8.28 4.17 18.41
N ARG A 235 -8.36 2.83 18.31
CA ARG A 235 -9.22 2.19 17.31
C ARG A 235 -10.69 2.53 17.51
N HIS A 236 -11.16 2.53 18.75
CA HIS A 236 -12.54 2.88 19.07
C HIS A 236 -12.86 4.31 18.64
N TYR A 237 -12.03 5.27 19.06
CA TYR A 237 -12.15 6.67 18.65
C TYR A 237 -12.13 6.82 17.13
N CYS A 238 -11.14 6.25 16.45
CA CYS A 238 -11.03 6.42 15.01
C CYS A 238 -12.27 5.89 14.27
N THR A 239 -12.85 4.77 14.73
CA THR A 239 -14.06 4.18 14.12
C THR A 239 -15.29 5.06 14.30
N GLN A 240 -15.34 5.90 15.33
CA GLN A 240 -16.45 6.83 15.59
C GLN A 240 -16.30 8.16 14.82
N HIS A 241 -15.05 8.60 14.56
CA HIS A 241 -14.77 9.93 14.04
C HIS A 241 -14.33 9.95 12.56
N TYR A 242 -13.88 8.82 11.99
CA TYR A 242 -13.34 8.77 10.64
C TYR A 242 -14.06 7.74 9.77
N GLN A 243 -14.49 8.15 8.58
CA GLN A 243 -15.13 7.23 7.63
C GLN A 243 -14.12 6.21 7.07
N ALA A 244 -12.84 6.56 7.00
CA ALA A 244 -11.76 5.71 6.52
C ALA A 244 -11.44 4.55 7.49
N ALA A 245 -11.89 4.65 8.76
CA ALA A 245 -11.73 3.64 9.79
C ALA A 245 -12.75 2.49 9.65
N ALA A 246 -12.83 1.87 8.47
CA ALA A 246 -13.81 0.82 8.17
C ALA A 246 -13.20 -0.61 8.23
N GLY A 247 -13.74 -1.47 9.08
CA GLY A 247 -13.33 -2.87 9.20
C GLY A 247 -11.92 -3.05 9.80
N ASN A 248 -11.09 -3.90 9.18
CA ASN A 248 -9.71 -4.15 9.62
C ASN A 248 -8.74 -3.15 9.00
N TRP A 249 -8.95 -1.86 9.26
CA TRP A 249 -8.19 -0.76 8.69
C TRP A 249 -6.81 -0.56 9.34
N ASP A 250 -5.87 -0.08 8.54
CA ASP A 250 -4.52 0.35 8.94
C ASP A 250 -4.49 1.88 9.12
N LEU A 251 -3.61 2.38 9.99
CA LEU A 251 -3.62 3.77 10.45
C LEU A 251 -3.47 4.82 9.32
N PHE A 252 -2.73 4.49 8.26
CA PHE A 252 -2.55 5.40 7.12
C PHE A 252 -3.88 5.83 6.46
N CYS A 253 -4.94 5.01 6.55
CA CYS A 253 -6.25 5.34 5.99
C CYS A 253 -6.84 6.57 6.68
N VAL A 254 -6.68 6.66 8.00
CA VAL A 254 -7.16 7.78 8.82
C VAL A 254 -6.31 9.03 8.57
N PHE A 255 -4.99 8.88 8.40
CA PHE A 255 -4.10 9.98 8.02
C PHE A 255 -4.45 10.60 6.67
N ILE A 256 -4.88 9.79 5.68
CA ILE A 256 -5.36 10.30 4.38
C ILE A 256 -6.59 11.20 4.59
N GLU A 257 -7.57 10.74 5.36
CA GLU A 257 -8.78 11.51 5.66
C GLU A 257 -8.45 12.80 6.40
N GLN A 258 -7.61 12.73 7.44
CA GLN A 258 -7.18 13.89 8.22
C GLN A 258 -6.42 14.91 7.37
N ALA A 259 -5.50 14.47 6.51
CA ALA A 259 -4.73 15.36 5.64
C ALA A 259 -5.65 16.14 4.69
N ILE A 260 -6.65 15.49 4.10
CA ILE A 260 -7.67 16.14 3.27
C ILE A 260 -8.54 17.08 4.11
N ALA A 261 -8.96 16.67 5.32
CA ALA A 261 -9.79 17.49 6.19
C ALA A 261 -9.11 18.81 6.56
N LEU A 262 -7.82 18.76 6.91
CA LEU A 262 -6.99 19.91 7.29
C LEU A 262 -6.59 20.80 6.11
N CYS A 263 -6.77 20.34 4.87
CA CYS A 263 -6.41 21.10 3.69
C CYS A 263 -7.50 22.11 3.29
N LYS A 264 -7.15 23.29 2.77
CA LYS A 264 -8.10 24.26 2.22
C LYS A 264 -8.76 23.72 0.95
N PRO A 265 -9.95 24.23 0.56
CA PRO A 265 -10.47 24.03 -0.80
C PRO A 265 -9.41 24.39 -1.84
N HIS A 266 -9.23 23.53 -2.85
CA HIS A 266 -8.16 23.60 -3.86
C HIS A 266 -6.72 23.44 -3.36
N GLY A 267 -6.50 23.21 -2.07
CA GLY A 267 -5.19 22.84 -1.54
C GLY A 267 -4.76 21.43 -1.97
N LEU A 268 -3.49 21.11 -1.75
CA LEU A 268 -2.88 19.85 -2.17
C LEU A 268 -2.47 18.99 -0.97
N THR A 269 -2.67 17.69 -1.11
CA THR A 269 -2.19 16.70 -0.14
C THR A 269 -1.29 15.69 -0.83
N SER A 270 -0.22 15.26 -0.16
CA SER A 270 0.64 14.19 -0.66
C SER A 270 1.27 13.40 0.47
N LEU A 271 0.91 12.13 0.60
CA LEU A 271 1.45 11.24 1.62
C LEU A 271 2.14 10.02 1.00
N ILE A 272 3.17 9.53 1.67
CA ILE A 272 3.75 8.20 1.39
C ILE A 272 2.92 7.15 2.13
N VAL A 273 2.29 6.24 1.41
CA VAL A 273 1.39 5.23 1.99
C VAL A 273 1.68 3.83 1.42
N PRO A 274 1.27 2.74 2.10
CA PRO A 274 1.40 1.41 1.53
C PRO A 274 0.60 1.23 0.23
N ASN A 275 1.11 0.42 -0.69
CA ASN A 275 0.44 0.00 -1.94
C ASN A 275 -0.93 -0.64 -1.70
N LYS A 276 -1.16 -1.14 -0.49
CA LYS A 276 -2.46 -1.57 0.03
C LYS A 276 -3.58 -0.54 -0.18
N LEU A 277 -3.28 0.76 -0.24
CA LEU A 277 -4.26 1.77 -0.62
C LEU A 277 -4.94 1.42 -1.96
N GLY A 278 -4.19 0.90 -2.93
CA GLY A 278 -4.69 0.56 -4.26
C GLY A 278 -5.69 -0.59 -4.27
N SER A 279 -5.52 -1.63 -3.45
CA SER A 279 -6.30 -2.88 -3.61
C SER A 279 -6.91 -3.45 -2.33
N ALA A 280 -6.40 -3.10 -1.16
CA ALA A 280 -6.92 -3.65 0.08
C ALA A 280 -8.36 -3.22 0.32
N ARG A 281 -9.20 -4.15 0.76
CA ARG A 281 -10.64 -3.91 0.97
C ARG A 281 -10.91 -2.85 2.04
N TYR A 282 -10.16 -2.88 3.15
CA TYR A 282 -10.33 -1.91 4.23
C TYR A 282 -9.97 -0.48 3.81
N ALA A 283 -9.18 -0.30 2.73
CA ALA A 283 -8.80 1.01 2.22
C ALA A 283 -9.82 1.56 1.21
N ALA A 284 -10.98 0.91 1.00
CA ALA A 284 -11.99 1.35 0.04
C ALA A 284 -12.50 2.77 0.33
N GLN A 285 -12.71 3.10 1.60
CA GLN A 285 -13.16 4.43 2.04
C GLN A 285 -12.07 5.48 1.83
N ALA A 286 -10.80 5.14 2.12
CA ALA A 286 -9.66 6.02 1.79
C ALA A 286 -9.55 6.28 0.28
N ARG A 287 -9.75 5.24 -0.56
CA ARG A 287 -9.83 5.42 -2.03
C ARG A 287 -10.98 6.35 -2.41
N GLN A 288 -12.17 6.17 -1.84
CA GLN A 288 -13.33 7.02 -2.11
C GLN A 288 -13.09 8.49 -1.73
N ILE A 289 -12.45 8.74 -0.59
CA ILE A 289 -12.03 10.10 -0.20
C ILE A 289 -11.12 10.69 -1.28
N LEU A 290 -10.09 9.95 -1.71
CA LEU A 290 -9.10 10.45 -2.66
C LEU A 290 -9.62 10.63 -4.09
N THR A 291 -10.56 9.78 -4.53
CA THR A 291 -10.97 9.73 -5.94
C THR A 291 -12.33 10.32 -6.19
N VAL A 292 -13.29 10.25 -5.25
CA VAL A 292 -14.67 10.71 -5.48
C VAL A 292 -14.96 12.03 -4.78
N GLN A 293 -14.51 12.16 -3.54
CA GLN A 293 -14.69 13.40 -2.76
C GLN A 293 -13.62 14.44 -3.09
N ASN A 294 -12.50 13.99 -3.65
CA ASN A 294 -11.35 14.81 -4.00
C ASN A 294 -10.78 14.36 -5.36
N GLN A 295 -9.93 15.20 -5.96
CA GLN A 295 -9.33 14.88 -7.24
C GLN A 295 -7.92 14.36 -7.03
N LEU A 296 -7.73 13.08 -7.30
CA LEU A 296 -6.41 12.48 -7.42
C LEU A 296 -5.69 13.04 -8.66
N LEU A 297 -4.44 13.47 -8.50
CA LEU A 297 -3.65 14.07 -9.57
C LEU A 297 -2.53 13.14 -10.03
N THR A 298 -1.78 12.58 -9.07
CA THR A 298 -0.66 11.69 -9.36
C THR A 298 -0.61 10.51 -8.42
N ILE A 299 -0.06 9.41 -8.91
CA ILE A 299 0.40 8.26 -8.12
C ILE A 299 1.80 7.90 -8.60
N ARG A 300 2.77 7.89 -7.70
CA ARG A 300 4.11 7.39 -7.96
C ARG A 300 4.35 6.12 -7.16
N ASP A 301 4.60 5.03 -7.87
CA ASP A 301 4.67 3.68 -7.33
C ASP A 301 6.12 3.25 -7.14
N TYR A 302 6.50 3.10 -5.87
CA TYR A 302 7.81 2.64 -5.43
C TYR A 302 7.78 1.20 -4.92
N SER A 303 6.66 0.48 -5.04
CA SER A 303 6.47 -0.86 -4.46
C SER A 303 7.44 -1.93 -4.96
N ARG A 304 8.11 -1.68 -6.09
CA ARG A 304 9.09 -2.60 -6.69
C ARG A 304 10.54 -2.27 -6.33
N VAL A 305 10.81 -1.04 -5.89
CA VAL A 305 12.17 -0.55 -5.61
C VAL A 305 12.42 -0.50 -4.10
N ALA A 306 13.64 -0.86 -3.69
CA ALA A 306 14.03 -0.78 -2.29
C ALA A 306 14.48 0.64 -1.95
N ILE A 307 13.51 1.52 -1.64
CA ILE A 307 13.80 2.90 -1.23
C ILE A 307 13.96 3.05 0.29
N PHE A 308 13.46 2.08 1.07
CA PHE A 308 13.60 2.04 2.52
C PHE A 308 14.46 0.84 2.94
N PRO A 309 15.17 0.90 4.07
CA PRO A 309 15.98 -0.22 4.57
C PRO A 309 15.14 -1.41 5.02
N VAL A 310 13.85 -1.20 5.26
CA VAL A 310 12.86 -2.24 5.60
C VAL A 310 12.01 -2.61 4.40
N ALA A 311 11.54 -3.86 4.35
CA ALA A 311 10.67 -4.34 3.29
C ALA A 311 9.26 -3.73 3.38
N VAL A 312 9.09 -2.55 2.80
CA VAL A 312 7.81 -1.87 2.61
C VAL A 312 7.51 -1.69 1.13
N TYR A 313 6.23 -1.48 0.80
CA TYR A 313 5.75 -1.33 -0.58
C TYR A 313 5.06 0.02 -0.75
N PRO A 314 5.82 1.12 -0.79
CA PRO A 314 5.26 2.46 -0.72
C PRO A 314 4.75 2.95 -2.07
N ILE A 315 3.69 3.73 -2.03
CA ILE A 315 3.22 4.60 -3.11
C ILE A 315 3.10 6.01 -2.57
N VAL A 316 3.32 7.00 -3.44
CA VAL A 316 3.12 8.41 -3.14
C VAL A 316 1.96 8.90 -3.97
N TYR A 317 0.92 9.44 -3.34
CA TYR A 317 -0.16 10.10 -4.08
C TYR A 317 -0.02 11.61 -4.00
N THR A 318 -0.58 12.34 -4.96
CA THR A 318 -0.90 13.76 -4.81
C THR A 318 -2.37 13.97 -5.16
N ALA A 319 -3.14 14.61 -4.27
CA ALA A 319 -4.55 14.91 -4.48
C ALA A 319 -4.86 16.39 -4.19
N CYS A 320 -5.85 16.93 -4.88
CA CYS A 320 -6.37 18.28 -4.68
C CYS A 320 -7.75 18.23 -4.01
N LYS A 321 -7.97 19.06 -2.99
CA LYS A 321 -9.25 19.16 -2.29
C LYS A 321 -10.32 19.87 -3.12
N ARG A 322 -10.81 19.17 -4.13
CA ARG A 322 -11.90 19.57 -5.02
C ARG A 322 -12.51 18.33 -5.66
N LEU A 323 -13.76 18.42 -6.08
CA LEU A 323 -14.40 17.32 -6.79
C LEU A 323 -13.67 17.00 -8.12
N PRO A 324 -13.54 15.72 -8.49
CA PRO A 324 -12.95 15.31 -9.75
C PRO A 324 -13.87 15.65 -10.93
N GLU A 325 -13.27 16.00 -12.08
CA GLU A 325 -13.97 16.06 -13.36
C GLU A 325 -13.98 14.67 -14.01
N LEU A 326 -15.08 14.25 -14.63
CA LEU A 326 -15.18 12.92 -15.25
C LEU A 326 -14.15 12.69 -16.37
N THR A 327 -13.79 13.76 -17.08
CA THR A 327 -12.78 13.76 -18.15
C THR A 327 -11.35 13.92 -17.64
N SER A 328 -11.14 13.95 -16.32
CA SER A 328 -9.80 14.14 -15.77
C SER A 328 -8.93 12.90 -15.93
N GLN A 329 -7.62 13.10 -15.88
CA GLN A 329 -6.64 12.03 -15.95
C GLN A 329 -5.72 12.08 -14.73
N VAL A 330 -5.28 10.91 -14.29
CA VAL A 330 -4.32 10.74 -13.20
C VAL A 330 -2.98 10.32 -13.79
N GLN A 331 -1.91 11.03 -13.45
CA GLN A 331 -0.56 10.63 -13.85
C GLN A 331 -0.09 9.47 -12.96
N TYR A 332 0.19 8.31 -13.55
CA TYR A 332 0.82 7.19 -12.86
C TYR A 332 2.26 7.02 -13.32
N GLU A 333 3.18 7.00 -12.36
CA GLU A 333 4.60 6.79 -12.59
C GLU A 333 5.08 5.60 -11.77
N ARG A 334 5.52 4.52 -12.43
CA ARG A 334 6.07 3.35 -11.77
C ARG A 334 7.58 3.37 -11.82
N MET A 335 8.23 3.23 -10.66
CA MET A 335 9.68 3.15 -10.57
C MET A 335 10.15 1.74 -10.96
N GLU A 336 11.12 1.66 -11.86
CA GLU A 336 11.67 0.41 -12.36
C GLU A 336 12.97 0.04 -11.65
N VAL A 337 13.21 -1.27 -11.54
CA VAL A 337 14.30 -1.85 -10.76
C VAL A 337 15.47 -2.19 -11.68
N ALA A 338 16.67 -1.73 -11.35
CA ALA A 338 17.91 -2.20 -11.94
C ALA A 338 18.30 -3.56 -11.33
N ALA A 339 19.14 -4.34 -12.02
CA ALA A 339 19.59 -5.65 -11.52
C ALA A 339 20.21 -5.61 -10.10
N ASN A 340 20.73 -4.46 -9.67
CA ASN A 340 21.28 -4.20 -8.34
C ASN A 340 20.26 -3.63 -7.32
N SER A 341 18.96 -3.72 -7.59
CA SER A 341 17.88 -3.12 -6.78
C SER A 341 17.87 -1.58 -6.71
N ALA A 342 18.73 -0.88 -7.45
CA ALA A 342 18.67 0.57 -7.60
C ALA A 342 17.53 0.98 -8.54
N ILE A 343 17.16 2.26 -8.53
CA ILE A 343 16.20 2.81 -9.49
C ILE A 343 16.87 2.84 -10.87
N ALA A 344 16.36 2.07 -11.83
CA ALA A 344 16.84 2.06 -13.22
C ALA A 344 16.23 3.17 -14.07
N GLY A 345 15.05 3.64 -13.68
CA GLY A 345 14.22 4.59 -14.42
C GLY A 345 12.78 4.56 -13.94
N SER A 346 11.87 5.10 -14.75
CA SER A 346 10.44 5.03 -14.49
C SER A 346 9.63 4.85 -15.77
N THR A 347 8.48 4.19 -15.63
CA THR A 347 7.47 4.09 -16.68
C THR A 347 6.33 5.05 -16.32
N GLN A 348 5.96 5.94 -17.25
CA GLN A 348 4.88 6.90 -17.05
C GLN A 348 3.67 6.60 -17.94
N GLN A 349 2.47 6.77 -17.40
CA GLN A 349 1.21 6.67 -18.13
C GLN A 349 0.17 7.65 -17.57
N TRP A 350 -0.76 8.05 -18.43
CA TRP A 350 -1.94 8.82 -18.05
C TRP A 350 -3.13 7.86 -17.94
N LEU A 351 -3.73 7.79 -16.76
CA LEU A 351 -4.87 6.93 -16.46
C LEU A 351 -6.16 7.74 -16.56
N ASP A 352 -7.13 7.23 -17.33
CA ASP A 352 -8.48 7.81 -17.39
C ASP A 352 -9.17 7.68 -16.03
N TYR A 353 -9.66 8.81 -15.48
CA TYR A 353 -10.23 8.85 -14.14
C TYR A 353 -11.43 7.89 -14.01
N GLN A 354 -12.38 7.99 -14.93
CA GLN A 354 -13.62 7.22 -14.89
C GLN A 354 -13.36 5.71 -15.05
N ARG A 355 -12.34 5.32 -15.81
CA ARG A 355 -12.04 3.92 -16.06
C ARG A 355 -11.27 3.24 -14.93
N TYR A 356 -10.30 3.93 -14.33
CA TYR A 356 -9.38 3.33 -13.36
C TYR A 356 -9.79 3.53 -11.90
N PHE A 357 -10.60 4.55 -11.62
CA PHE A 357 -10.94 4.96 -10.24
C PHE A 357 -12.43 4.90 -9.93
N MET A 358 -13.26 4.54 -10.93
CA MET A 358 -14.70 4.29 -10.76
C MET A 358 -15.09 2.87 -11.19
N PRO A 359 -16.15 2.28 -10.58
CA PRO A 359 -16.90 2.82 -9.44
C PRO A 359 -16.08 2.89 -8.16
N ALA A 360 -16.48 3.80 -7.27
CA ALA A 360 -15.80 4.12 -6.02
C ALA A 360 -15.49 2.87 -5.17
N GLY A 361 -14.35 2.87 -4.49
CA GLY A 361 -13.98 1.83 -3.54
C GLY A 361 -13.50 0.51 -4.14
N LYS A 362 -13.61 0.31 -5.47
CA LYS A 362 -12.97 -0.84 -6.14
C LYS A 362 -11.43 -0.73 -6.12
N PRO A 363 -10.71 -1.85 -6.23
CA PRO A 363 -9.26 -1.84 -6.40
C PRO A 363 -8.82 -1.05 -7.64
N TRP A 364 -7.76 -0.25 -7.51
CA TRP A 364 -7.10 0.44 -8.60
C TRP A 364 -6.22 -0.53 -9.39
N ARG A 365 -6.48 -0.68 -10.68
CA ARG A 365 -5.73 -1.57 -11.59
C ARG A 365 -4.51 -0.86 -12.20
N LEU A 366 -3.67 -0.27 -11.35
CA LEU A 366 -2.60 0.65 -11.76
C LEU A 366 -1.51 0.01 -12.63
N GLY A 367 -1.33 -1.31 -12.55
CA GLY A 367 -0.34 -2.07 -13.31
C GLY A 367 -0.83 -2.64 -14.64
N SER A 368 -2.10 -2.42 -14.98
CA SER A 368 -2.77 -3.07 -16.11
C SER A 368 -2.90 -2.14 -17.31
N SER A 369 -2.61 -2.65 -18.50
CA SER A 369 -2.92 -1.94 -19.75
C SER A 369 -4.44 -1.81 -19.94
N LEU A 370 -4.85 -0.94 -20.88
CA LEU A 370 -6.26 -0.76 -21.23
C LEU A 370 -6.90 -2.08 -21.66
N HIS A 371 -6.25 -2.84 -22.54
CA HIS A 371 -6.77 -4.13 -23.01
C HIS A 371 -6.84 -5.19 -21.91
N GLN A 372 -5.89 -5.18 -20.97
CA GLN A 372 -5.95 -6.08 -19.81
C GLN A 372 -7.14 -5.73 -18.89
N THR A 373 -7.41 -4.44 -18.72
CA THR A 373 -8.55 -3.94 -17.93
C THR A 373 -9.88 -4.30 -18.59
N GLU A 374 -9.99 -4.10 -19.91
CA GLU A 374 -11.15 -4.45 -20.74
C GLU A 374 -11.47 -5.94 -20.66
N LEU A 375 -10.45 -6.79 -20.81
CA LEU A 375 -10.60 -8.23 -20.68
C LEU A 375 -11.12 -8.60 -19.28
N CYS A 376 -10.54 -8.04 -18.22
CA CYS A 376 -11.01 -8.30 -16.86
C CYS A 376 -12.47 -7.87 -16.64
N ASP A 377 -12.88 -6.70 -17.14
CA ASP A 377 -14.27 -6.24 -17.01
C ASP A 377 -15.26 -7.10 -17.80
N ARG A 378 -14.85 -7.56 -18.99
CA ARG A 378 -15.63 -8.53 -19.78
C ARG A 378 -15.81 -9.84 -19.02
N LEU A 379 -14.72 -10.40 -18.48
CA LEU A 379 -14.78 -11.64 -17.69
C LEU A 379 -15.67 -11.48 -16.46
N GLN A 380 -15.55 -10.36 -15.74
CA GLN A 380 -16.35 -10.08 -14.56
C GLN A 380 -17.86 -9.91 -14.87
N SER A 381 -18.21 -9.38 -16.04
CA SER A 381 -19.60 -9.15 -16.44
C SER A 381 -20.26 -10.37 -17.07
N GLN A 382 -19.49 -11.23 -17.74
CA GLN A 382 -20.01 -12.42 -18.43
C GLN A 382 -20.14 -13.65 -17.53
N PHE A 383 -19.28 -13.77 -16.50
CA PHE A 383 -19.21 -14.99 -15.69
C PHE A 383 -19.56 -14.71 -14.22
N PRO A 384 -20.31 -15.62 -13.57
CA PRO A 384 -20.66 -15.46 -12.18
C PRO A 384 -19.42 -15.61 -11.27
N PRO A 385 -19.41 -14.95 -10.10
CA PRO A 385 -18.30 -15.06 -9.17
C PRO A 385 -18.26 -16.44 -8.51
N LEU A 386 -17.06 -16.94 -8.17
CA LEU A 386 -16.82 -18.23 -7.51
C LEU A 386 -17.72 -18.45 -6.28
N SER A 387 -18.03 -17.38 -5.54
CA SER A 387 -18.93 -17.44 -4.38
C SER A 387 -20.36 -17.92 -4.69
N THR A 388 -20.78 -17.91 -5.96
CA THR A 388 -22.09 -18.45 -6.37
C THR A 388 -22.15 -19.97 -6.34
N VAL A 389 -20.99 -20.63 -6.41
CA VAL A 389 -20.89 -22.09 -6.57
C VAL A 389 -19.95 -22.74 -5.57
N ALA A 390 -19.28 -21.96 -4.73
CA ALA A 390 -18.36 -22.47 -3.72
C ALA A 390 -18.34 -21.62 -2.44
N GLU A 391 -18.21 -22.30 -1.30
CA GLU A 391 -17.87 -21.69 -0.03
C GLU A 391 -16.35 -21.54 0.07
N VAL A 392 -15.87 -20.29 0.20
CA VAL A 392 -14.44 -19.98 0.23
C VAL A 392 -14.06 -19.47 1.62
N LEU A 393 -13.12 -20.13 2.30
CA LEU A 393 -12.86 -19.96 3.74
C LEU A 393 -11.37 -19.89 4.07
N GLY A 394 -10.98 -19.04 5.02
CA GLY A 394 -9.63 -19.07 5.59
C GLY A 394 -9.39 -20.36 6.38
N ALA A 395 -8.26 -21.01 6.15
CA ALA A 395 -7.97 -22.34 6.68
C ALA A 395 -7.64 -22.40 8.18
N ALA A 396 -6.95 -21.38 8.72
CA ALA A 396 -6.69 -21.25 10.15
C ALA A 396 -6.46 -19.79 10.53
N THR A 397 -7.04 -19.36 11.64
CA THR A 397 -6.68 -18.10 12.32
C THR A 397 -5.34 -18.23 13.02
N VAL A 398 -4.78 -17.12 13.53
CA VAL A 398 -3.53 -17.15 14.31
C VAL A 398 -3.68 -18.03 15.55
N GLY A 399 -4.76 -17.88 16.31
CA GLY A 399 -5.02 -18.69 17.51
C GLY A 399 -5.18 -20.18 17.19
N GLU A 400 -5.93 -20.52 16.13
CA GLU A 400 -6.08 -21.92 15.69
C GLU A 400 -4.74 -22.52 15.24
N ALA A 401 -3.85 -21.72 14.62
CA ALA A 401 -2.54 -22.20 14.21
C ALA A 401 -1.68 -22.62 15.42
N TYR A 402 -1.64 -21.81 16.49
CA TYR A 402 -0.94 -22.19 17.71
C TYR A 402 -1.55 -23.43 18.38
N ALA A 403 -2.88 -23.54 18.41
CA ALA A 403 -3.56 -24.72 18.92
C ALA A 403 -3.25 -25.98 18.10
N MET A 404 -3.15 -25.85 16.77
CA MET A 404 -2.78 -26.95 15.88
C MET A 404 -1.31 -27.35 16.05
N GLN A 405 -0.40 -26.40 16.26
CA GLN A 405 1.04 -26.65 16.35
C GLN A 405 1.40 -27.70 17.41
N SER A 406 0.75 -27.65 18.58
CA SER A 406 0.97 -28.62 19.65
C SER A 406 0.50 -30.04 19.34
N LEU A 407 -0.29 -30.23 18.28
CA LEU A 407 -0.84 -31.51 17.86
C LEU A 407 -0.06 -32.16 16.70
N ILE A 408 0.92 -31.44 16.12
CA ILE A 408 1.67 -31.89 14.96
C ILE A 408 2.68 -32.95 15.38
N ALA A 409 2.63 -34.11 14.72
CA ALA A 409 3.72 -35.10 14.69
C ALA A 409 4.40 -35.09 13.30
N ASP A 410 5.61 -35.65 13.19
CA ASP A 410 6.37 -35.68 11.94
C ASP A 410 6.66 -37.14 11.54
N GLU A 411 5.76 -37.74 10.75
CA GLU A 411 5.73 -39.19 10.52
C GLU A 411 5.69 -39.52 9.02
N ALA A 412 6.73 -40.19 8.52
CA ALA A 412 6.87 -40.51 7.10
C ALA A 412 5.83 -41.52 6.58
N CYS A 413 5.34 -42.39 7.45
CA CYS A 413 4.39 -43.45 7.13
C CYS A 413 3.11 -43.29 7.96
N PRO A 414 2.25 -42.30 7.64
CA PRO A 414 1.04 -42.03 8.40
C PRO A 414 0.00 -43.15 8.23
N GLN A 415 -0.79 -43.38 9.28
CA GLN A 415 -1.93 -44.27 9.19
C GLN A 415 -3.00 -43.65 8.29
N ALA A 416 -3.85 -44.46 7.66
CA ALA A 416 -4.95 -43.95 6.83
C ALA A 416 -5.93 -43.04 7.60
N THR A 417 -6.00 -43.22 8.93
CA THR A 417 -6.79 -42.38 9.81
C THR A 417 -6.11 -41.09 10.21
N ASP A 418 -4.81 -40.93 10.00
CA ASP A 418 -4.11 -39.67 10.32
C ASP A 418 -4.44 -38.59 9.29
N LEU A 419 -4.24 -37.33 9.68
CA LEU A 419 -4.47 -36.19 8.81
C LEU A 419 -3.14 -35.55 8.46
N LYS A 420 -2.83 -35.41 7.18
CA LYS A 420 -1.64 -34.69 6.70
C LYS A 420 -1.84 -33.19 6.89
N LEU A 421 -0.79 -32.47 7.31
CA LEU A 421 -0.82 -31.02 7.40
C LEU A 421 -0.19 -30.38 6.16
N ILE A 422 -0.83 -29.35 5.61
CA ILE A 422 -0.32 -28.61 4.45
C ILE A 422 -0.42 -27.10 4.68
N ASN A 423 0.49 -26.31 4.10
CA ASN A 423 0.39 -24.85 4.09
C ASN A 423 0.83 -24.24 2.74
N SER A 424 0.82 -22.91 2.61
CA SER A 424 1.27 -22.21 1.38
C SER A 424 2.61 -22.70 0.86
N GLY A 425 3.56 -23.02 1.76
CA GLY A 425 4.92 -23.36 1.35
C GLY A 425 5.03 -24.73 0.71
N THR A 426 4.02 -25.58 0.84
CA THR A 426 4.00 -26.98 0.38
C THR A 426 2.90 -27.24 -0.64
N ILE A 427 2.42 -26.22 -1.33
CA ILE A 427 1.45 -26.30 -2.41
C ILE A 427 2.10 -25.66 -3.63
N ASP A 428 2.10 -26.38 -4.76
CA ASP A 428 2.39 -25.84 -6.09
C ASP A 428 1.15 -26.07 -6.99
N ARG A 429 1.19 -25.59 -8.24
CA ARG A 429 0.11 -25.83 -9.21
C ARG A 429 -0.12 -27.33 -9.35
N TYR A 430 -1.35 -27.76 -9.05
CA TYR A 430 -1.81 -29.16 -9.16
C TYR A 430 -1.10 -30.16 -8.23
N CYS A 431 -0.24 -29.73 -7.31
CA CYS A 431 0.64 -30.64 -6.58
C CYS A 431 0.76 -30.27 -5.10
N ASP A 432 0.57 -31.25 -4.22
CA ASP A 432 1.02 -31.15 -2.84
C ASP A 432 2.48 -31.63 -2.72
N LEU A 433 3.29 -30.85 -2.01
CA LEU A 433 4.70 -31.16 -1.77
C LEU A 433 4.89 -31.80 -0.39
N TRP A 434 3.85 -32.43 0.17
CA TRP A 434 3.95 -33.11 1.46
C TRP A 434 4.99 -34.22 1.39
N GLY A 435 5.94 -34.25 2.33
CA GLY A 435 7.07 -35.18 2.28
C GLY A 435 8.14 -34.88 1.23
N GLN A 436 7.92 -33.92 0.32
CA GLN A 436 8.86 -33.50 -0.72
C GLN A 436 9.56 -32.18 -0.38
N LYS A 437 8.84 -31.27 0.28
CA LYS A 437 9.34 -29.97 0.75
C LYS A 437 9.09 -29.84 2.24
N CYS A 438 10.07 -29.27 2.96
CA CYS A 438 9.93 -29.05 4.38
C CYS A 438 8.88 -27.96 4.65
N LEU A 439 7.86 -28.31 5.43
CA LEU A 439 6.82 -27.40 5.89
C LEU A 439 7.33 -26.60 7.09
N ARG A 440 7.33 -25.27 6.97
CA ARG A 440 7.58 -24.38 8.11
C ARG A 440 6.26 -23.94 8.75
N TYR A 441 6.11 -24.20 10.04
CA TYR A 441 4.91 -23.83 10.80
C TYR A 441 5.30 -23.17 12.12
N LEU A 442 4.94 -21.89 12.28
CA LEU A 442 5.20 -21.11 13.51
C LEU A 442 6.64 -21.22 14.05
N GLY A 443 7.63 -21.21 13.15
CA GLY A 443 9.06 -21.29 13.49
C GLY A 443 9.65 -22.71 13.49
N HIS A 444 8.81 -23.75 13.48
CA HIS A 444 9.23 -25.14 13.42
C HIS A 444 9.26 -25.66 11.99
N ALA A 445 10.06 -26.68 11.74
CA ALA A 445 10.26 -27.31 10.44
C ALA A 445 9.87 -28.79 10.54
N TYR A 446 9.02 -29.24 9.61
CA TYR A 446 8.51 -30.61 9.54
C TYR A 446 8.69 -31.17 8.13
N ARG A 447 9.00 -32.46 7.99
CA ARG A 447 9.13 -33.09 6.67
C ARG A 447 7.84 -33.79 6.22
N TYR A 448 7.22 -34.52 7.13
CA TYR A 448 6.02 -35.32 6.99
C TYR A 448 5.00 -34.96 8.08
N PRO A 449 4.56 -33.69 8.17
CA PRO A 449 3.72 -33.26 9.29
C PRO A 449 2.33 -33.88 9.20
N ILE A 450 1.88 -34.47 10.31
CA ILE A 450 0.56 -35.04 10.48
C ILE A 450 -0.08 -34.61 11.79
N ILE A 451 -1.39 -34.81 11.89
CA ILE A 451 -2.15 -34.80 13.13
C ILE A 451 -2.64 -36.23 13.35
N PRO A 452 -2.09 -36.95 14.35
CA PRO A 452 -2.48 -38.33 14.63
C PRO A 452 -3.95 -38.45 14.96
N ALA A 453 -4.59 -39.57 14.58
CA ALA A 453 -6.01 -39.83 14.84
C ALA A 453 -6.43 -39.62 16.31
N THR A 454 -5.54 -39.95 17.25
CA THR A 454 -5.73 -39.76 18.70
C THR A 454 -5.85 -38.29 19.11
N GLN A 455 -5.34 -37.37 18.30
CA GLN A 455 -5.35 -35.92 18.58
C GLN A 455 -6.51 -35.18 17.88
N HIS A 456 -7.32 -35.87 17.06
CA HIS A 456 -8.35 -35.21 16.24
C HIS A 456 -9.44 -34.52 17.06
N SER A 457 -9.74 -35.01 18.27
CA SER A 457 -10.70 -34.38 19.19
C SER A 457 -10.22 -33.03 19.75
N HIS A 458 -8.91 -32.76 19.69
CA HIS A 458 -8.32 -31.50 20.14
C HIS A 458 -8.27 -30.44 19.03
N LEU A 459 -8.54 -30.83 17.78
CA LEU A 459 -8.73 -29.87 16.71
C LEU A 459 -10.02 -29.07 16.94
N PRO A 460 -10.04 -27.77 16.60
CA PRO A 460 -11.28 -27.03 16.56
C PRO A 460 -12.30 -27.77 15.68
N SER A 461 -13.52 -27.97 16.18
CA SER A 461 -14.54 -28.81 15.54
C SER A 461 -14.82 -28.43 14.07
N LYS A 462 -14.70 -27.14 13.74
CA LYS A 462 -14.77 -26.63 12.37
C LYS A 462 -13.67 -27.22 11.48
N ARG A 463 -12.42 -27.25 11.95
CA ARG A 463 -11.25 -27.73 11.20
C ARG A 463 -11.27 -29.24 11.05
N GLN A 464 -11.72 -29.95 12.08
CA GLN A 464 -11.95 -31.40 12.01
C GLN A 464 -12.94 -31.75 10.88
N ARG A 465 -14.09 -31.06 10.80
CA ARG A 465 -15.07 -31.27 9.72
C ARG A 465 -14.50 -30.95 8.34
N GLN A 466 -13.84 -29.80 8.21
CA GLN A 466 -13.26 -29.37 6.93
C GLN A 466 -12.14 -30.31 6.45
N ALA A 467 -11.34 -30.85 7.36
CA ALA A 467 -10.26 -31.76 7.01
C ALA A 467 -10.77 -33.04 6.34
N ARG A 468 -11.93 -33.54 6.74
CA ARG A 468 -12.53 -34.78 6.19
C ARG A 468 -13.45 -34.58 4.99
N GLN A 469 -13.60 -33.35 4.52
CA GLN A 469 -14.42 -33.05 3.36
C GLN A 469 -13.56 -32.98 2.09
N PRO A 470 -14.08 -33.45 0.94
CA PRO A 470 -13.50 -33.18 -0.36
C PRO A 470 -13.40 -31.66 -0.58
N LYS A 471 -12.23 -31.17 -0.96
CA LYS A 471 -11.95 -29.73 -1.02
C LYS A 471 -10.81 -29.38 -1.98
N ILE A 472 -10.71 -28.10 -2.33
CA ILE A 472 -9.51 -27.50 -2.91
C ILE A 472 -8.83 -26.67 -1.83
N ILE A 473 -7.50 -26.76 -1.76
CA ILE A 473 -6.65 -25.97 -0.87
C ILE A 473 -5.80 -25.04 -1.74
N VAL A 474 -5.85 -23.75 -1.45
CA VAL A 474 -5.17 -22.70 -2.20
C VAL A 474 -4.09 -22.07 -1.33
N ALA A 475 -2.89 -21.92 -1.88
CA ALA A 475 -1.82 -21.19 -1.24
C ALA A 475 -2.13 -19.68 -1.18
N SER A 476 -1.66 -19.00 -0.13
CA SER A 476 -1.95 -17.60 0.16
C SER A 476 -0.83 -16.62 -0.21
N MET A 477 0.38 -17.09 -0.49
CA MET A 477 1.56 -16.24 -0.75
C MET A 477 2.39 -16.79 -1.91
N THR A 478 1.95 -16.54 -3.14
CA THR A 478 2.48 -17.19 -4.35
C THR A 478 2.48 -16.21 -5.53
N GLN A 479 3.25 -16.47 -6.58
CA GLN A 479 3.31 -15.57 -7.74
C GLN A 479 2.12 -15.76 -8.69
N VAL A 480 1.54 -16.96 -8.71
CA VAL A 480 0.37 -17.36 -9.48
C VAL A 480 -0.58 -18.12 -8.55
N LEU A 481 -1.83 -18.34 -8.95
CA LEU A 481 -2.71 -19.20 -8.15
C LEU A 481 -2.17 -20.63 -8.16
N GLU A 482 -1.91 -21.15 -6.96
CA GLU A 482 -1.40 -22.49 -6.71
C GLU A 482 -2.42 -23.22 -5.84
N CYS A 483 -3.09 -24.20 -6.46
CA CYS A 483 -4.18 -24.95 -5.86
C CYS A 483 -3.89 -26.45 -5.97
N VAL A 484 -4.25 -27.18 -4.91
CA VAL A 484 -4.28 -28.64 -4.89
C VAL A 484 -5.68 -29.13 -4.53
N VAL A 485 -6.05 -30.30 -5.05
CA VAL A 485 -7.31 -30.97 -4.71
C VAL A 485 -7.08 -32.06 -3.67
N ASP A 486 -7.95 -32.11 -2.67
CA ASP A 486 -8.03 -33.18 -1.70
C ASP A 486 -9.41 -33.83 -1.82
N VAL A 487 -9.49 -34.87 -2.65
CA VAL A 487 -10.75 -35.59 -2.93
C VAL A 487 -11.14 -36.50 -1.75
N ALA A 488 -10.14 -37.07 -1.06
CA ALA A 488 -10.34 -38.06 0.00
C ALA A 488 -10.64 -37.41 1.37
N GLY A 489 -10.21 -36.17 1.59
CA GLY A 489 -10.31 -35.53 2.90
C GLY A 489 -9.17 -35.96 3.84
N ASP A 490 -7.95 -36.01 3.30
CA ASP A 490 -6.76 -36.45 4.02
C ASP A 490 -5.96 -35.28 4.61
N PHE A 491 -6.24 -34.05 4.18
CA PHE A 491 -5.47 -32.88 4.57
C PHE A 491 -6.19 -31.96 5.55
N VAL A 492 -5.46 -31.52 6.58
CA VAL A 492 -5.76 -30.31 7.35
C VAL A 492 -4.99 -29.16 6.72
N ALA A 493 -5.71 -28.14 6.28
CA ALA A 493 -5.12 -26.92 5.75
C ALA A 493 -4.69 -26.00 6.90
N GLY A 494 -3.40 -25.64 6.94
CA GLY A 494 -2.80 -24.82 7.99
C GLY A 494 -2.89 -23.30 7.73
N LYS A 495 -2.29 -22.50 8.62
CA LYS A 495 -2.20 -21.05 8.47
C LYS A 495 -1.65 -20.66 7.10
N SER A 496 -2.12 -19.53 6.58
CA SER A 496 -1.77 -19.03 5.24
C SER A 496 -2.24 -19.98 4.14
N THR A 497 -3.45 -20.51 4.21
CA THR A 497 -4.11 -21.17 3.08
C THR A 497 -5.60 -20.82 3.06
N VAL A 498 -6.24 -21.06 1.92
CA VAL A 498 -7.68 -20.92 1.73
C VAL A 498 -8.27 -22.28 1.35
N ILE A 499 -9.44 -22.59 1.90
CA ILE A 499 -10.22 -23.80 1.58
C ILE A 499 -11.39 -23.38 0.69
N ILE A 500 -11.62 -24.15 -0.36
CA ILE A 500 -12.79 -24.02 -1.24
C ILE A 500 -13.60 -25.32 -1.15
N LEU A 501 -14.85 -25.21 -0.71
CA LEU A 501 -15.83 -26.29 -0.65
C LEU A 501 -16.89 -26.04 -1.73
N THR A 502 -17.18 -27.03 -2.57
CA THR A 502 -18.11 -26.87 -3.69
C THR A 502 -18.80 -28.19 -4.03
N SER A 503 -19.98 -28.10 -4.64
CA SER A 503 -20.65 -29.24 -5.28
C SER A 503 -20.20 -29.46 -6.73
N LEU A 504 -19.41 -28.55 -7.31
CA LEU A 504 -18.82 -28.73 -8.63
C LEU A 504 -17.78 -29.86 -8.61
N ASN A 505 -17.51 -30.43 -9.78
CA ASN A 505 -16.42 -31.38 -9.92
C ASN A 505 -15.10 -30.70 -9.53
N LEU A 506 -14.40 -31.25 -8.53
CA LEU A 506 -13.19 -30.63 -7.99
C LEU A 506 -12.06 -30.54 -9.02
N HIS A 507 -11.93 -31.51 -9.93
CA HIS A 507 -10.90 -31.51 -10.98
C HIS A 507 -11.17 -30.42 -12.02
N TYR A 508 -12.44 -30.18 -12.34
CA TYR A 508 -12.85 -29.08 -13.21
C TYR A 508 -12.45 -27.74 -12.60
N LEU A 509 -12.85 -27.49 -11.35
CA LEU A 509 -12.54 -26.23 -10.67
C LEU A 509 -11.03 -26.06 -10.44
N LEU A 510 -10.31 -27.15 -10.15
CA LEU A 510 -8.85 -27.15 -10.03
C LEU A 510 -8.18 -26.66 -11.32
N ALA A 511 -8.61 -27.17 -12.48
CA ALA A 511 -8.09 -26.76 -13.79
C ALA A 511 -8.33 -25.28 -14.07
N LEU A 512 -9.53 -24.76 -13.74
CA LEU A 512 -9.82 -23.33 -13.88
C LEU A 512 -8.92 -22.49 -12.98
N LEU A 513 -8.84 -22.79 -11.69
CA LEU A 513 -8.13 -21.98 -10.71
C LEU A 513 -6.61 -21.95 -10.95
N ASN A 514 -6.02 -23.07 -11.36
CA ASN A 514 -4.60 -23.15 -11.70
C ASN A 514 -4.28 -22.66 -13.13
N SER A 515 -5.26 -22.23 -13.93
CA SER A 515 -5.02 -21.72 -15.27
C SER A 515 -4.28 -20.38 -15.27
N LYS A 516 -3.56 -20.10 -16.37
CA LYS A 516 -2.94 -18.79 -16.60
C LYS A 516 -3.96 -17.67 -16.65
N LEU A 517 -5.15 -17.92 -17.19
CA LEU A 517 -6.23 -16.92 -17.28
C LEU A 517 -6.65 -16.40 -15.90
N ILE A 518 -6.97 -17.31 -14.97
CA ILE A 518 -7.46 -16.90 -13.64
C ILE A 518 -6.33 -16.26 -12.82
N SER A 519 -5.09 -16.74 -12.97
CA SER A 519 -3.91 -16.08 -12.38
C SER A 519 -3.69 -14.67 -12.95
N PHE A 520 -3.83 -14.49 -14.27
CA PHE A 520 -3.78 -13.20 -14.94
C PHE A 520 -4.88 -12.27 -14.42
N TYR A 521 -6.13 -12.74 -14.34
CA TYR A 521 -7.25 -11.95 -13.82
C TYR A 521 -6.98 -11.50 -12.38
N TYR A 522 -6.57 -12.43 -11.51
CA TYR A 522 -6.25 -12.12 -10.11
C TYR A 522 -5.17 -11.05 -10.01
N ARG A 523 -4.08 -11.17 -10.77
CA ARG A 523 -2.97 -10.21 -10.76
C ARG A 523 -3.39 -8.84 -11.24
N ASN A 524 -4.24 -8.73 -12.26
CA ASN A 524 -4.69 -7.43 -12.77
C ASN A 524 -5.65 -6.72 -11.79
N LEU A 525 -6.46 -7.45 -11.02
CA LEU A 525 -7.34 -6.84 -10.02
C LEU A 525 -6.65 -6.56 -8.68
N TYR A 526 -5.79 -7.46 -8.22
CA TYR A 526 -5.26 -7.46 -6.84
C TYR A 526 -3.73 -7.36 -6.78
N GLY A 527 -3.05 -7.21 -7.92
CA GLY A 527 -1.60 -7.06 -7.99
C GLY A 527 -1.06 -5.79 -7.34
N GLY A 528 -1.92 -4.81 -7.04
CA GLY A 528 -1.56 -3.65 -6.22
C GLY A 528 -1.16 -4.02 -4.79
N ASP A 529 -1.58 -5.18 -4.26
CA ASP A 529 -1.26 -5.69 -2.92
C ASP A 529 -0.03 -6.63 -2.96
N CYS A 530 0.73 -6.62 -4.06
CA CYS A 530 1.86 -7.52 -4.22
C CYS A 530 3.00 -7.23 -3.23
N LEU A 531 3.72 -8.30 -2.93
CA LEU A 531 4.95 -8.32 -2.16
C LEU A 531 6.16 -8.28 -3.10
N LYS A 532 7.35 -8.14 -2.52
CA LYS A 532 8.63 -8.14 -3.25
C LYS A 532 8.73 -9.40 -4.10
N GLY A 533 9.25 -9.26 -5.32
CA GLY A 533 9.40 -10.39 -6.24
C GLY A 533 8.10 -10.85 -6.90
N GLY A 534 7.04 -10.03 -6.86
CA GLY A 534 5.79 -10.31 -7.58
C GLY A 534 4.86 -11.31 -6.88
N TYR A 535 5.13 -11.65 -5.63
CA TYR A 535 4.26 -12.52 -4.83
C TYR A 535 2.93 -11.83 -4.52
N LEU A 536 1.84 -12.55 -4.67
CA LEU A 536 0.47 -12.10 -4.43
C LEU A 536 0.00 -12.56 -3.05
N ARG A 537 -0.85 -11.75 -2.42
CA ARG A 537 -1.60 -12.16 -1.22
C ARG A 537 -2.94 -12.73 -1.67
N ILE A 538 -3.09 -14.04 -1.58
CA ILE A 538 -4.32 -14.76 -1.94
C ILE A 538 -5.16 -15.02 -0.70
N GLY A 539 -6.34 -14.39 -0.68
CA GLY A 539 -7.27 -14.44 0.45
C GLY A 539 -8.66 -14.91 0.04
N PRO A 540 -9.49 -15.36 1.01
CA PRO A 540 -10.83 -15.87 0.73
C PRO A 540 -11.72 -14.87 0.02
N GLN A 541 -11.62 -13.58 0.37
CA GLN A 541 -12.48 -12.54 -0.19
C GLN A 541 -12.17 -12.26 -1.65
N GLN A 542 -10.89 -12.23 -2.03
CA GLN A 542 -10.47 -12.02 -3.42
C GLN A 542 -10.85 -13.23 -4.30
N LEU A 543 -10.69 -14.44 -3.76
CA LEU A 543 -11.06 -15.66 -4.46
C LEU A 543 -12.56 -15.76 -4.73
N ARG A 544 -13.41 -15.30 -3.79
CA ARG A 544 -14.88 -15.29 -3.97
C ARG A 544 -15.34 -14.54 -5.22
N SER A 545 -14.65 -13.47 -5.60
CA SER A 545 -14.99 -12.63 -6.75
C SER A 545 -14.37 -13.09 -8.07
N LEU A 546 -13.66 -14.23 -8.10
CA LEU A 546 -13.12 -14.75 -9.35
C LEU A 546 -14.25 -15.15 -10.30
N PRO A 547 -14.20 -14.74 -11.59
CA PRO A 547 -15.17 -15.16 -12.59
C PRO A 547 -14.96 -16.64 -12.89
N ILE A 548 -16.02 -17.45 -12.79
CA ILE A 548 -15.96 -18.89 -13.04
C ILE A 548 -17.02 -19.24 -14.10
N CYS A 549 -16.56 -19.81 -15.21
CA CYS A 549 -17.43 -20.43 -16.19
C CYS A 549 -18.17 -21.63 -15.55
N LEU A 550 -19.50 -21.58 -15.52
CA LEU A 550 -20.31 -22.65 -14.92
C LEU A 550 -20.74 -23.66 -15.96
N ALA A 551 -20.64 -24.94 -15.58
CA ALA A 551 -20.95 -26.09 -16.41
C ALA A 551 -22.44 -26.30 -16.77
N HIS A 552 -23.32 -25.33 -16.49
CA HIS A 552 -24.78 -25.47 -16.63
C HIS A 552 -25.39 -24.82 -17.88
N ASP A 553 -24.61 -24.11 -18.70
CA ASP A 553 -25.10 -23.72 -20.02
C ASP A 553 -25.26 -24.97 -20.89
N SER A 554 -26.48 -25.21 -21.35
CA SER A 554 -26.94 -26.37 -22.14
C SER A 554 -26.19 -26.63 -23.45
N LEU A 555 -25.09 -25.92 -23.69
CA LEU A 555 -24.18 -26.04 -24.83
C LEU A 555 -22.91 -26.87 -24.52
N PHE A 556 -22.61 -27.25 -23.25
CA PHE A 556 -21.27 -27.74 -22.86
C PHE A 556 -21.20 -28.99 -21.95
N THR A 557 -22.10 -29.98 -22.06
CA THR A 557 -22.01 -31.21 -21.24
C THR A 557 -20.78 -32.09 -21.54
N GLN A 558 -20.33 -32.21 -22.79
CA GLN A 558 -19.14 -33.01 -23.15
C GLN A 558 -17.78 -32.28 -22.97
N PRO A 559 -17.64 -30.98 -23.30
CA PRO A 559 -16.40 -30.22 -23.09
C PRO A 559 -15.91 -30.22 -21.63
N ASN A 560 -16.82 -30.11 -20.65
CA ASN A 560 -16.46 -30.12 -19.24
C ASN A 560 -15.85 -31.45 -18.78
N GLN A 561 -16.30 -32.56 -19.37
CA GLN A 561 -15.74 -33.88 -19.10
C GLN A 561 -14.32 -34.02 -19.64
N HIS A 562 -14.01 -33.41 -20.78
CA HIS A 562 -12.65 -33.40 -21.32
C HIS A 562 -11.69 -32.65 -20.39
N LEU A 563 -12.05 -31.46 -19.89
CA LEU A 563 -11.20 -30.73 -18.95
C LEU A 563 -10.95 -31.51 -17.66
N VAL A 564 -11.98 -32.20 -17.14
CA VAL A 564 -11.85 -33.10 -15.98
C VAL A 564 -10.83 -34.22 -16.27
N LEU A 565 -10.92 -34.87 -17.43
CA LEU A 565 -10.00 -35.94 -17.82
C LEU A 565 -8.56 -35.44 -17.96
N LEU A 566 -8.35 -34.27 -18.55
CA LEU A 566 -7.02 -33.65 -18.64
C LEU A 566 -6.43 -33.38 -17.25
N ALA A 567 -7.23 -32.80 -16.35
CA ALA A 567 -6.80 -32.54 -14.98
C ALA A 567 -6.47 -33.84 -14.21
N GLN A 568 -7.30 -34.87 -14.35
CA GLN A 568 -7.03 -36.18 -13.74
C GLN A 568 -5.76 -36.84 -14.29
N HIS A 569 -5.54 -36.76 -15.61
CA HIS A 569 -4.32 -37.27 -16.22
C HIS A 569 -3.09 -36.52 -15.71
N LEU A 570 -3.16 -35.20 -15.61
CA LEU A 570 -2.08 -34.38 -15.05
C LEU A 570 -1.76 -34.79 -13.62
N LEU A 571 -2.77 -34.97 -12.76
CA LEU A 571 -2.57 -35.43 -11.39
C LEU A 571 -1.94 -36.82 -11.32
N SER A 572 -2.32 -37.74 -12.22
CA SER A 572 -1.70 -39.06 -12.32
C SER A 572 -0.21 -38.96 -12.67
N LEU A 573 0.18 -38.09 -13.61
CA LEU A 573 1.59 -37.88 -13.95
C LEU A 573 2.36 -37.26 -12.79
N GLN A 574 1.76 -36.32 -12.06
CA GLN A 574 2.35 -35.74 -10.84
C GLN A 574 2.64 -36.82 -9.80
N GLN A 575 1.67 -37.71 -9.53
CA GLN A 575 1.87 -38.83 -8.59
C GLN A 575 3.01 -39.75 -9.01
N GLN A 576 3.08 -40.11 -10.30
CA GLN A 576 4.18 -40.92 -10.84
C GLN A 576 5.54 -40.22 -10.70
N LEU A 577 5.57 -38.89 -10.87
CA LEU A 577 6.80 -38.08 -10.76
C LEU A 577 7.35 -38.08 -9.32
N VAL A 578 6.48 -38.15 -8.30
CA VAL A 578 6.91 -38.24 -6.90
C VAL A 578 7.69 -39.53 -6.64
N THR A 579 7.24 -40.64 -7.19
CA THR A 579 7.86 -41.96 -6.99
C THR A 579 8.97 -42.30 -7.99
N ALA A 580 9.14 -41.49 -9.04
CA ALA A 580 10.11 -41.76 -10.11
C ALA A 580 11.55 -41.50 -9.65
N GLU A 581 12.41 -42.53 -9.71
CA GLU A 581 13.84 -42.42 -9.37
C GLU A 581 14.70 -42.08 -10.59
N ALA A 582 14.40 -42.66 -11.76
CA ALA A 582 15.21 -42.51 -12.97
C ALA A 582 15.08 -41.11 -13.60
N ALA A 583 16.21 -40.43 -13.81
CA ALA A 583 16.25 -39.05 -14.30
C ALA A 583 15.54 -38.86 -15.67
N GLU A 584 15.74 -39.78 -16.61
CA GLU A 584 15.10 -39.75 -17.93
C GLU A 584 13.57 -39.89 -17.82
N TYR A 585 13.09 -40.82 -16.98
CA TYR A 585 11.66 -41.01 -16.75
C TYR A 585 11.02 -39.79 -16.09
N ARG A 586 11.70 -39.19 -15.10
CA ARG A 586 11.28 -37.92 -14.48
C ARG A 586 11.17 -36.80 -15.50
N HIS A 587 12.15 -36.67 -16.40
CA HIS A 587 12.13 -35.66 -17.45
C HIS A 587 10.93 -35.85 -18.41
N ASN A 588 10.67 -37.08 -18.85
CA ASN A 588 9.51 -37.39 -19.71
C ASN A 588 8.17 -37.07 -19.03
N LEU A 589 8.04 -37.37 -17.73
CA LEU A 589 6.86 -37.01 -16.95
C LEU A 589 6.68 -35.49 -16.83
N GLN A 590 7.78 -34.74 -16.62
CA GLN A 590 7.75 -33.28 -16.55
C GLN A 590 7.32 -32.65 -17.88
N GLU A 591 7.83 -33.14 -19.02
CA GLU A 591 7.40 -32.69 -20.36
C GLU A 591 5.92 -33.03 -20.63
N GLY A 592 5.47 -34.21 -20.19
CA GLY A 592 4.06 -34.61 -20.25
C GLY A 592 3.15 -33.69 -19.44
N ILE A 593 3.53 -33.38 -18.19
CA ILE A 593 2.82 -32.43 -17.32
C ILE A 593 2.77 -31.05 -17.99
N TYR A 594 3.90 -30.54 -18.48
CA TYR A 594 3.97 -29.25 -19.17
C TYR A 594 3.03 -29.20 -20.40
N THR A 595 2.98 -30.29 -21.17
CA THR A 595 2.09 -30.42 -22.33
C THR A 595 0.62 -30.39 -21.91
N LEU A 596 0.25 -31.15 -20.87
CA LEU A 596 -1.11 -31.18 -20.33
C LEU A 596 -1.53 -29.82 -19.75
N GLU A 597 -0.64 -29.11 -19.05
CA GLU A 597 -0.92 -27.75 -18.57
C GLU A 597 -1.25 -26.80 -19.72
N ARG A 598 -0.49 -26.86 -20.83
CA ARG A 598 -0.78 -26.05 -22.02
C ARG A 598 -2.11 -26.41 -22.67
N GLN A 599 -2.45 -27.70 -22.72
CA GLN A 599 -3.74 -28.14 -23.23
C GLN A 599 -4.90 -27.65 -22.34
N ILE A 600 -4.73 -27.72 -21.01
CA ILE A 600 -5.69 -27.18 -20.05
C ILE A 600 -5.85 -25.67 -20.25
N ASP A 601 -4.75 -24.91 -20.31
CA ASP A 601 -4.81 -23.46 -20.53
C ASP A 601 -5.53 -23.11 -21.84
N GLN A 602 -5.23 -23.80 -22.94
CA GLN A 602 -5.93 -23.58 -24.21
C GLN A 602 -7.42 -23.89 -24.11
N PHE A 603 -7.78 -24.99 -23.47
CA PHE A 603 -9.18 -25.37 -23.26
C PHE A 603 -9.92 -24.33 -22.40
N VAL A 604 -9.25 -23.79 -21.38
CA VAL A 604 -9.78 -22.70 -20.56
C VAL A 604 -9.94 -21.43 -21.41
N TYR A 605 -9.02 -21.10 -22.30
CA TYR A 605 -9.18 -19.95 -23.18
C TYR A 605 -10.41 -20.09 -24.09
N ASP A 606 -10.64 -21.29 -24.63
CA ASP A 606 -11.79 -21.58 -25.48
C ASP A 606 -13.11 -21.49 -24.67
N LEU A 607 -13.13 -22.02 -23.44
CA LEU A 607 -14.27 -21.91 -22.51
C LEU A 607 -14.66 -20.46 -22.20
N TYR A 608 -13.68 -19.56 -22.09
CA TYR A 608 -13.91 -18.13 -21.82
C TYR A 608 -14.04 -17.29 -23.11
N GLY A 609 -14.04 -17.94 -24.28
CA GLY A 609 -14.18 -17.28 -25.58
C GLY A 609 -13.07 -16.26 -25.86
N LEU A 610 -11.83 -16.56 -25.49
CA LEU A 610 -10.71 -15.64 -25.67
C LEU A 610 -10.21 -15.63 -27.12
N THR A 611 -10.02 -14.43 -27.65
CA THR A 611 -9.37 -14.21 -28.95
C THR A 611 -7.86 -14.46 -28.88
N ALA A 612 -7.22 -14.67 -30.03
CA ALA A 612 -5.76 -14.82 -30.11
C ALA A 612 -4.99 -13.59 -29.60
N GLU A 613 -5.60 -12.39 -29.65
CA GLU A 613 -5.01 -11.17 -29.10
C GLU A 613 -5.09 -11.16 -27.57
N GLU A 614 -6.24 -11.50 -27.00
CA GLU A 614 -6.41 -11.63 -25.54
C GLU A 614 -5.52 -12.73 -24.95
N GLN A 615 -5.34 -13.85 -25.66
CA GLN A 615 -4.43 -14.91 -25.24
C GLN A 615 -2.97 -14.42 -25.13
N ARG A 616 -2.54 -13.50 -26.02
CA ARG A 616 -1.21 -12.86 -25.95
C ARG A 616 -1.05 -11.88 -24.78
N LEU A 617 -2.15 -11.36 -24.23
CA LEU A 617 -2.09 -10.51 -23.03
C LEU A 617 -1.84 -11.33 -21.75
N ILE A 618 -2.18 -12.61 -21.77
CA ILE A 618 -2.09 -13.53 -20.64
C ILE A 618 -0.73 -14.24 -20.61
N SER A 619 -0.16 -14.51 -21.80
CA SER A 619 1.02 -15.35 -22.02
C SER A 619 2.30 -14.88 -21.34
#